data_AF-A0A662R970-F1
#
_entry.id   AF-A0A662R970-F1
#
_cell.length_a   1.000
_cell.length_b   1.000
_cell.length_c   1.000
_cell.angle_alpha   90.00
_cell.angle_beta   90.00
_cell.angle_gamma   90.00
#
_symmetry.space_group_name_H-M   'P 1'
#
loop_
_entity.id
_entity.type
_entity.pdbx_description
1 polymer ?
#
loop_
_entity_poly.entity_id
_entity_poly.type
_entity_poly.pdbx_seq_one_letter_code
_entity_poly.pdbx_strand_id
1 'polypeptide(L)' 'MSDVRNFVLREKNGIEKGVFTGKQPRQAALKAANRLGGTKNEPVEIKLRERG' A
#
# COMPACT_ATOMS: atom_id res chain seq x y z
N MET A 1 -19.96 -7.82 -7.68
CA MET A 1 -18.76 -7.20 -8.26
C MET A 1 -17.90 -6.72 -7.10
N SER A 2 -16.66 -7.18 -7.01
CA SER A 2 -15.79 -6.91 -5.86
C SER A 2 -15.44 -5.43 -5.78
N ASP A 3 -15.87 -4.72 -4.73
CA ASP A 3 -15.46 -3.36 -4.33
C ASP A 3 -13.97 -3.28 -3.92
N VAL A 4 -13.09 -3.97 -4.65
CA VAL A 4 -11.66 -4.05 -4.36
C VAL A 4 -10.96 -3.06 -5.27
N ARG A 5 -10.31 -2.08 -4.64
CA ARG A 5 -9.50 -1.07 -5.31
C ARG A 5 -8.04 -1.51 -5.30
N ASN A 6 -7.32 -1.12 -6.33
CA ASN A 6 -5.89 -1.40 -6.45
C ASN A 6 -5.08 -0.16 -6.06
N PHE A 7 -3.99 -0.38 -5.34
CA PHE A 7 -3.10 0.67 -4.87
C PHE A 7 -1.67 0.30 -5.22
N VAL A 8 -0.95 1.23 -5.83
CA VAL A 8 0.44 1.04 -6.25
C VAL A 8 1.33 1.74 -5.24
N LEU A 9 2.33 1.02 -4.74
CA LEU A 9 3.34 1.62 -3.86
C LEU A 9 4.35 2.41 -4.69
N ARG A 10 4.61 3.64 -4.27
CA ARG A 10 5.59 4.56 -4.85
C ARG A 10 6.79 4.72 -3.94
N GLU A 11 7.96 4.49 -4.49
CA GLU A 11 9.23 4.82 -3.83
C GLU A 11 9.55 6.32 -3.99
N LYS A 12 10.52 6.81 -3.21
CA LYS A 12 10.93 8.23 -3.20
C LYS A 12 11.36 8.73 -4.59
N ASN A 13 11.84 7.83 -5.43
CA ASN A 13 12.35 8.14 -6.78
C ASN A 13 11.23 8.19 -7.84
N GLY A 14 9.96 8.10 -7.43
CA GLY A 14 8.81 8.06 -8.34
C GLY A 14 8.57 6.68 -8.97
N ILE A 15 9.41 5.69 -8.65
CA ILE A 15 9.28 4.32 -9.14
C ILE A 15 8.09 3.65 -8.47
N GLU A 16 7.28 2.98 -9.28
CA GLU A 16 6.12 2.21 -8.83
C GLU A 16 6.52 0.75 -8.59
N LYS A 17 6.31 0.25 -7.37
CA LYS A 17 6.75 -1.08 -6.95
C LYS A 17 5.65 -1.84 -6.22
N GLY A 18 5.10 -2.84 -6.90
CA GLY A 18 4.09 -3.72 -6.30
C GLY A 18 2.69 -3.09 -6.26
N VAL A 19 1.69 -3.98 -6.29
CA VAL A 19 0.27 -3.62 -6.27
C VAL A 19 -0.37 -4.29 -5.07
N PHE A 20 -1.10 -3.50 -4.29
CA PHE A 20 -1.83 -3.92 -3.11
C PHE A 20 -3.32 -3.70 -3.33
N THR A 21 -4.12 -4.70 -2.98
CA THR A 21 -5.57 -4.66 -3.15
C THR A 21 -6.27 -4.52 -1.81
N GLY A 22 -7.35 -3.75 -1.77
CA GLY A 22 -8.15 -3.58 -0.56
C GLY A 22 -9.54 -3.04 -0.86
N LYS A 23 -10.52 -3.43 -0.02
CA LYS A 23 -11.86 -2.83 -0.07
C LYS A 23 -11.85 -1.39 0.46
N GLN A 24 -10.98 -1.13 1.43
CA GLN A 24 -10.74 0.20 2.00
C GLN A 24 -9.26 0.59 1.81
N PRO A 25 -8.93 1.88 1.61
CA PRO A 25 -7.54 2.34 1.48
C PRO A 25 -6.65 1.91 2.64
N ARG A 26 -7.17 1.95 3.87
CA ARG A 26 -6.48 1.49 5.08
C ARG A 26 -6.06 0.01 5.00
N GLN A 27 -6.87 -0.83 4.38
CA GLN A 27 -6.56 -2.25 4.24
C GLN A 27 -5.35 -2.48 3.31
N ALA A 28 -5.29 -1.75 2.19
CA ALA A 28 -4.14 -1.82 1.28
C ALA A 28 -2.88 -1.23 1.95
N ALA A 29 -3.02 -0.13 2.69
CA ALA A 29 -1.93 0.45 3.49
C ALA A 29 -1.36 -0.53 4.52
N LEU A 30 -2.22 -1.21 5.29
CA LEU A 30 -1.77 -2.20 6.28
C LEU A 30 -1.01 -3.36 5.61
N LYS A 31 -1.52 -3.87 4.48
CA LYS A 31 -0.86 -4.92 3.71
C LYS A 31 0.53 -4.47 3.22
N ALA A 32 0.65 -3.24 2.72
CA ALA A 32 1.91 -2.69 2.26
C ALA A 32 2.90 -2.47 3.42
N ALA A 33 2.46 -1.91 4.54
CA ALA A 33 3.29 -1.72 5.73
C ALA A 33 3.82 -3.05 6.27
N ASN A 34 2.96 -4.07 6.40
CA ASN A 34 3.36 -5.41 6.82
C ASN A 34 4.36 -6.06 5.85
N ARG A 35 4.16 -5.89 4.52
CA ARG A 35 5.08 -6.41 3.49
C ARG A 35 6.48 -5.79 3.59
N LEU A 36 6.57 -4.54 4.03
CA LEU A 36 7.82 -3.79 4.18
C LEU A 36 8.46 -3.95 5.57
N GLY A 37 7.90 -4.80 6.43
CA GLY A 37 8.43 -5.06 7.77
C GLY A 37 8.07 -4.00 8.81
N GLY A 38 7.12 -3.10 8.52
CA GLY A 38 6.65 -2.12 9.49
C GLY A 38 5.94 -2.78 10.65
N THR A 39 6.29 -2.36 11.86
CA THR A 39 5.64 -2.80 13.11
C THR A 39 5.03 -1.60 13.83
N LYS A 40 4.33 -1.85 14.94
CA LYS A 40 3.79 -0.79 15.78
C LYS A 40 4.89 0.07 16.40
N ASN A 41 6.03 -0.54 16.74
CA ASN A 41 7.15 0.15 17.40
C ASN A 41 8.10 0.77 16.37
N GLU A 42 8.18 0.19 15.17
CA GLU A 42 9.00 0.66 14.05
C GLU A 42 8.11 0.83 12.81
N PRO A 43 7.35 1.93 12.74
CA PRO A 43 6.46 2.16 11.61
C PRO A 43 7.26 2.48 10.35
N VAL A 44 6.73 2.07 9.20
CA VAL A 44 7.28 2.40 7.88
C VAL A 44 6.41 3.43 7.18
N GLU A 45 7.04 4.47 6.64
CA GLU A 45 6.36 5.43 5.78
C GLU A 45 6.17 4.85 4.38
N ILE A 46 4.92 4.83 3.91
CA ILE A 46 4.56 4.31 2.59
C ILE A 46 3.75 5.35 1.82
N LYS A 47 3.97 5.41 0.50
CA LYS A 47 3.16 6.23 -0.40
C LYS A 47 2.40 5.30 -1.33
N LEU A 48 1.08 5.26 -1.18
CA LEU A 48 0.20 4.48 -2.04
C LEU A 48 -0.58 5.41 -2.96
N ARG A 49 -0.62 5.07 -4.25
CA ARG A 49 -1.45 5.72 -5.26
C ARG A 49 -2.58 4.79 -5.65
N GLU A 50 -3.83 5.24 -5.58
CA GLU A 50 -4.95 4.47 -6.12
C GLU A 50 -4.80 4.33 -7.65
N ARG A 51 -4.96 3.10 -8.13
CA ARG A 51 -4.95 2.72 -9.55
C ARG A 51 -6.32 2.13 -9.87
N GLY A 52 -7.10 2.86 -10.64
CA GLY A 52 -8.41 2.51 -11.18
C GLY A 52 -8.43 2.81 -12.66
#